data_AF-A0A7G8HJJ0-F1
#
_entry.id   AF-A0A7G8HJJ0-F1
#
_cell.length_a   1.000
_cell.length_b   1.000
_cell.length_c   1.000
_cell.angle_alpha   90.00
_cell.angle_beta   90.00
_cell.angle_gamma   90.00
#
_symmetry.space_group_name_H-M   'P 1'
#
loop_
_entity.id
_entity.type
_entity.pdbx_description
1 polymer ?
#
loop_
_entity_poly.entity_id
_entity_poly.type
_entity_poly.pdbx_seq_one_letter_code
_entity_poly.pdbx_strand_id
1 'polypeptide(L)' 'MNCAQRLLPLATLLVLSNSMVAHAGSVTVGGVSEAIATNRALAKVPSGKTVTDTSCEVIGTAGNSSTYRCTVTWE' A
#
# COMPACT_ATOMS: atom_id res chain seq x y z
N MET A 1 64.29 -6.80 18.99
CA MET A 1 63.37 -5.80 18.41
C MET A 1 62.07 -6.53 18.13
N ASN A 2 61.13 -6.40 19.06
CA ASN A 2 59.79 -6.96 18.93
C ASN A 2 58.98 -6.02 18.03
N CYS A 3 58.35 -6.54 16.98
CA CYS A 3 57.10 -5.94 16.53
C CYS A 3 56.24 -7.07 15.95
N ALA A 4 55.52 -7.68 16.89
CA ALA A 4 54.55 -8.71 16.66
C ALA A 4 53.53 -8.25 15.59
N GLN A 5 53.35 -9.16 14.65
CA GLN A 5 52.30 -9.23 13.65
C GLN A 5 50.93 -8.96 14.30
N ARG A 6 50.29 -7.85 13.93
CA ARG A 6 48.87 -7.58 14.25
C ARG A 6 48.10 -7.40 12.95
N LEU A 7 47.74 -8.54 12.35
CA LEU A 7 46.70 -8.60 11.32
C LEU A 7 45.35 -8.47 12.06
N LEU A 8 44.75 -7.29 11.97
CA LEU A 8 43.37 -7.04 12.40
C LEU A 8 42.42 -7.56 11.31
N PRO A 9 41.52 -8.53 11.58
CA PRO A 9 40.45 -8.83 10.65
C PRO A 9 39.36 -7.78 10.82
N LEU A 10 39.22 -6.89 9.83
CA LEU A 10 38.04 -6.04 9.66
C LEU A 10 36.86 -6.94 9.30
N ALA A 11 36.15 -7.44 10.31
CA ALA A 11 34.89 -8.13 10.14
C ALA A 11 33.80 -7.09 9.79
N THR A 12 33.61 -6.83 8.50
CA THR A 12 32.46 -6.05 8.01
C THR A 12 31.19 -6.87 8.18
N LEU A 13 30.42 -6.55 9.23
CA LEU A 13 29.08 -7.06 9.45
C LEU A 13 28.14 -6.43 8.40
N LEU A 14 27.89 -7.15 7.29
CA LEU A 14 26.86 -6.79 6.32
C LEU A 14 25.49 -7.07 6.96
N VAL A 15 24.86 -6.02 7.51
CA VAL A 15 23.47 -6.07 7.95
C VAL A 15 22.60 -6.22 6.70
N LEU A 16 22.10 -7.44 6.47
CA LEU A 16 21.04 -7.70 5.50
C LEU A 16 19.77 -6.99 5.99
N SER A 17 19.59 -5.78 5.48
CA SER A 17 18.34 -5.04 5.61
C SER A 17 17.30 -5.83 4.82
N ASN A 18 16.49 -6.62 5.51
CA ASN A 18 15.28 -7.19 4.93
C ASN A 18 14.32 -6.03 4.69
N SER A 19 14.48 -5.35 3.56
CA SER A 19 13.48 -4.45 3.03
C SER A 19 12.24 -5.30 2.76
N MET A 20 11.35 -5.45 3.75
CA MET A 20 9.99 -5.90 3.49
C MET A 20 9.43 -4.93 2.45
N VAL A 21 9.37 -5.36 1.20
CA VAL A 21 8.74 -4.58 0.14
C VAL A 21 7.25 -4.64 0.43
N ALA A 22 6.77 -3.65 1.18
CA ALA A 22 5.36 -3.34 1.32
C ALA A 22 4.84 -2.99 -0.08
N HIS A 23 4.26 -3.97 -0.76
CA HIS A 23 3.66 -3.77 -2.08
C HIS A 23 2.26 -3.20 -1.87
N ALA A 24 2.23 -1.89 -1.65
CA ALA A 24 1.01 -1.08 -1.62
C ALA A 24 0.25 -1.27 -2.94
N GLY A 25 -1.01 -1.66 -2.88
CA GLY A 25 -1.92 -1.72 -4.01
C GLY A 25 -3.07 -0.73 -3.84
N SER A 26 -3.66 -0.29 -4.95
CA SER A 26 -4.88 0.51 -4.91
C SER A 26 -5.84 0.15 -6.05
N VAL A 27 -7.13 0.37 -5.84
CA VAL A 27 -8.17 0.22 -6.86
C VAL A 27 -9.14 1.38 -6.77
N THR A 28 -9.53 1.91 -7.94
CA THR A 28 -10.51 2.98 -8.05
C THR A 28 -11.72 2.50 -8.84
N VAL A 29 -12.91 2.59 -8.26
CA VAL A 29 -14.15 2.10 -8.85
C VAL A 29 -15.28 3.11 -8.69
N GLY A 30 -16.13 3.22 -9.73
CA GLY A 30 -17.32 4.07 -9.73
C GLY A 30 -18.60 3.37 -9.27
N GLY A 31 -19.58 4.16 -8.84
CA GLY A 31 -20.91 3.68 -8.45
C GLY A 31 -21.98 4.77 -8.44
N VAL A 32 -23.24 4.35 -8.48
CA VAL A 32 -24.43 5.23 -8.40
C VAL A 32 -24.72 5.71 -6.96
N SER A 33 -23.95 5.23 -5.99
CA SER A 33 -23.94 5.67 -4.60
C SER A 33 -22.57 5.37 -4.00
N GLU A 34 -22.18 6.12 -2.96
CA GLU A 34 -20.90 5.94 -2.26
C GLU A 34 -20.74 4.51 -1.73
N ALA A 35 -21.80 3.97 -1.12
CA ALA A 35 -21.79 2.61 -0.58
C ALA A 35 -21.57 1.54 -1.67
N ILE A 36 -22.18 1.71 -2.85
CA ILE A 36 -22.00 0.77 -3.96
C ILE A 36 -20.56 0.87 -4.50
N ALA A 37 -20.04 2.10 -4.69
CA ALA A 37 -18.68 2.32 -5.17
C ALA A 37 -17.64 1.75 -4.20
N THR A 38 -17.81 1.99 -2.90
CA THR A 38 -16.95 1.48 -1.82
C THR A 38 -16.94 -0.04 -1.77
N ASN A 39 -18.12 -0.69 -1.72
CA ASN A 39 -18.20 -2.15 -1.67
C ASN A 39 -17.58 -2.80 -2.90
N ARG A 40 -17.76 -2.21 -4.09
CA ARG A 40 -17.12 -2.70 -5.31
C ARG A 40 -15.60 -2.55 -5.27
N ALA A 41 -15.07 -1.47 -4.72
CA ALA A 41 -13.64 -1.28 -4.55
C ALA A 41 -13.07 -2.27 -3.52
N LEU A 42 -13.71 -2.42 -2.35
CA LEU A 42 -13.33 -3.40 -1.33
C LEU A 42 -13.32 -4.84 -1.85
N ALA A 43 -14.31 -5.21 -2.68
CA ALA A 43 -14.38 -6.54 -3.29
C ALA A 43 -13.22 -6.85 -4.27
N LYS A 44 -12.41 -5.86 -4.63
CA LYS A 44 -11.21 -6.03 -5.46
C LYS A 44 -9.91 -6.14 -4.64
N VAL A 45 -9.98 -5.91 -3.33
CA VAL A 45 -8.83 -6.10 -2.44
C VAL A 45 -8.47 -7.59 -2.40
N PRO A 46 -7.23 -7.97 -2.71
CA PRO A 46 -6.82 -9.38 -2.67
C PRO A 46 -6.94 -9.97 -1.26
N SER A 47 -7.30 -11.24 -1.16
CA SER A 47 -7.35 -11.95 0.12
C SER A 47 -6.02 -11.88 0.86
N GLY A 48 -6.07 -11.60 2.16
CA GLY A 48 -4.89 -11.49 3.02
C GLY A 48 -4.21 -10.12 3.00
N LYS A 49 -4.68 -9.17 2.18
CA LYS A 49 -4.26 -7.77 2.22
C LYS A 49 -5.03 -6.99 3.27
N THR A 50 -4.38 -6.00 3.87
CA THR A 50 -5.01 -5.12 4.86
C THR A 50 -5.33 -3.78 4.20
N VAL A 51 -6.60 -3.38 4.22
CA VAL A 51 -7.00 -2.04 3.75
C VAL A 51 -6.39 -1.00 4.68
N THR A 52 -5.66 -0.05 4.09
CA THR A 52 -4.97 1.03 4.80
C THR A 52 -5.64 2.39 4.59
N ASP A 53 -6.33 2.58 3.48
CA ASP A 53 -7.08 3.80 3.19
C ASP A 53 -8.31 3.51 2.32
N THR A 54 -9.34 4.32 2.48
CA THR A 54 -10.52 4.34 1.62
C THR A 54 -11.00 5.78 1.49
N SER A 55 -11.04 6.27 0.26
CA SER A 55 -11.45 7.64 -0.06
C SER A 55 -12.51 7.64 -1.15
N CYS A 56 -13.49 8.53 -1.03
CA CYS A 56 -14.59 8.65 -1.98
C CYS A 56 -14.82 10.11 -2.35
N GLU A 57 -15.16 10.32 -3.62
CA GLU A 57 -15.51 11.63 -4.16
C GLU A 57 -16.72 11.53 -5.08
N VAL A 58 -17.50 12.62 -5.14
CA VAL A 58 -18.58 12.78 -6.12
C VAL A 58 -17.95 13.24 -7.44
N ILE A 59 -18.10 12.46 -8.50
CA ILE A 59 -17.54 12.75 -9.83
C ILE A 59 -18.57 13.30 -10.82
N GLY A 60 -19.84 13.38 -10.42
CA GLY A 60 -20.87 13.99 -11.23
C GLY A 60 -22.23 13.96 -10.55
N THR A 61 -23.09 14.89 -10.96
CA THR A 61 -24.48 14.97 -10.52
C THR A 61 -25.40 15.08 -11.73
N ALA A 62 -26.49 14.33 -11.71
CA ALA A 62 -27.52 14.36 -12.74
C ALA A 62 -28.90 14.43 -12.06
N GLY A 63 -29.51 15.62 -12.07
CA GLY A 63 -30.72 15.88 -11.30
C GLY A 63 -30.49 15.67 -9.80
N ASN A 64 -31.25 14.76 -9.19
CA ASN A 64 -31.12 14.37 -7.79
C ASN A 64 -30.19 13.16 -7.57
N SER A 65 -29.54 12.66 -8.62
CA SER A 65 -28.62 11.52 -8.55
C SER A 65 -27.16 11.98 -8.56
N SER A 66 -26.31 11.31 -7.78
CA SER A 66 -24.86 11.55 -7.73
C SER A 66 -24.11 10.30 -8.17
N THR A 67 -23.04 10.49 -8.92
CA THR A 67 -22.10 9.44 -9.30
C THR A 67 -20.87 9.58 -8.42
N TYR A 68 -20.45 8.47 -7.82
CA TYR A 68 -19.34 8.41 -6.88
C TYR A 68 -18.18 7.64 -7.49
N ARG A 69 -16.97 8.01 -7.10
CA ARG A 69 -15.73 7.28 -7.36
C ARG A 69 -15.03 7.06 -6.03
N CYS A 70 -14.75 5.80 -5.71
CA CYS A 70 -14.05 5.44 -4.49
C CYS A 70 -12.74 4.73 -4.82
N THR A 71 -11.69 5.07 -4.08
CA THR A 71 -10.38 4.45 -4.13
C THR A 71 -10.13 3.73 -2.81
N VAL A 72 -9.70 2.47 -2.89
CA VAL A 72 -9.27 1.68 -1.73
C VAL A 72 -7.79 1.36 -1.91
N THR A 73 -7.00 1.57 -0.86
CA THR A 73 -5.57 1.26 -0.81
C THR A 73 -5.32 0.15 0.22
N TRP A 74 -4.37 -0.73 -0.05
CA TRP A 74 -4.03 -1.84 0.84
C TRP A 74 -2.53 -2.17 0.82
N GLU A 75 -2.07 -2.86 1.86
CA GLU A 75 -0.72 -3.40 2.00
C GLU A 75 -0.73 -4.93 2.17
#